data_AF-A0AAV1C3P5-F1
#
_entry.id   AF-A0AAV1C3P5-F1
#
_cell.length_a   1.000
_cell.length_b   1.000
_cell.length_c   1.000
_cell.angle_alpha   90.00
_cell.angle_beta   90.00
_cell.angle_gamma   90.00
#
_symmetry.space_group_name_H-M   'P 1'
#
loop_
_entity.id
_entity.type
_entity.pdbx_description
1 polymer ?
#
loop_
_entity_poly.entity_id
_entity_poly.type
_entity_poly.pdbx_seq_one_letter_code
_entity_poly.pdbx_strand_id
1 'polypeptide(L)'
;MAYQLPDDLIRQVQLATRAESGLSHYDPTQNLSPLPAISETVASFDPSPPYLRCKNCKGRLLRGVQSVLCVYCGRPTDNLHDSICFKDSLAYGWLLESLQLDGSEIVGPLLEESIKSIQVGKKLSTKCELQETNSEDNNKKKKLEVGSPIVFIAAPKAIKTATAIPCLRVNTGLVKPGDVGRIVSRKPKDVWAVRLNIGTYLIDGKYFKALEFDE
;
A
#
# COMPACT_ATOMS: atom_id res chain seq x y z
N MET A 1 -11.74 11.04 -44.93
CA MET A 1 -12.18 9.73 -45.45
C MET A 1 -12.45 8.84 -44.26
N ALA A 2 -13.68 8.34 -44.08
CA ALA A 2 -14.02 7.49 -42.95
C ALA A 2 -13.45 6.09 -43.20
N TYR A 3 -12.59 5.61 -42.31
CA TYR A 3 -12.12 4.23 -42.33
C TYR A 3 -13.26 3.33 -41.87
N GLN A 4 -13.75 2.47 -42.75
CA GLN A 4 -14.68 1.41 -42.37
C GLN A 4 -13.85 0.21 -41.93
N LEU A 5 -14.02 -0.20 -40.67
CA LEU A 5 -13.38 -1.40 -40.15
C LEU A 5 -13.98 -2.62 -40.88
N PRO A 6 -13.18 -3.50 -41.50
CA PRO A 6 -13.70 -4.66 -42.22
C PRO A 6 -14.10 -5.76 -41.22
N ASP A 7 -15.25 -5.56 -40.58
CA ASP A 7 -15.79 -6.45 -39.54
C ASP A 7 -15.94 -7.91 -40.02
N ASP A 8 -16.26 -8.11 -41.30
CA ASP A 8 -16.35 -9.44 -41.91
C ASP A 8 -15.00 -10.18 -41.91
N LEU A 9 -13.91 -9.49 -42.20
CA LEU A 9 -12.57 -10.08 -42.19
C LEU A 9 -12.13 -10.42 -40.76
N ILE A 10 -12.44 -9.53 -39.81
CA ILE A 10 -12.19 -9.78 -38.38
C ILE A 10 -12.93 -11.04 -37.94
N ARG A 11 -14.21 -11.17 -38.32
CA ARG A 11 -15.03 -12.35 -38.02
C ARG A 11 -14.46 -13.62 -38.65
N GLN A 12 -13.99 -13.58 -39.89
CA GLN A 12 -13.35 -14.72 -40.54
C GLN A 12 -12.07 -15.17 -39.83
N VAL A 13 -11.20 -14.24 -39.44
CA VAL A 13 -9.97 -14.55 -38.69
C VAL A 13 -10.29 -15.15 -37.32
N GLN A 14 -11.29 -14.62 -36.61
CA GLN A 14 -11.75 -15.19 -35.34
C GLN A 14 -12.28 -16.62 -35.50
N LEU A 15 -13.03 -16.91 -36.57
CA LEU A 15 -13.52 -18.25 -36.84
C LEU A 15 -12.39 -19.24 -37.17
N ALA A 16 -11.42 -18.83 -37.99
CA ALA A 16 -10.28 -19.68 -38.37
C ALA A 16 -9.39 -20.01 -37.17
N THR A 17 -9.01 -19.01 -36.38
CA THR A 17 -8.18 -19.21 -35.17
C THR A 17 -8.86 -20.09 -34.13
N ARG A 18 -10.18 -20.00 -34.01
CA ARG A 18 -10.98 -20.83 -33.10
C ARG A 18 -11.07 -22.28 -33.56
N ALA A 19 -11.21 -22.51 -34.86
CA ALA A 19 -11.19 -23.86 -35.45
C ALA A 19 -9.83 -24.54 -35.27
N GLU A 20 -8.72 -23.82 -35.50
CA GLU A 20 -7.36 -24.35 -35.30
C GLU A 20 -7.06 -24.68 -33.83
N SER A 21 -7.64 -23.94 -32.88
CA SER A 21 -7.50 -24.20 -31.45
C SER A 21 -8.45 -25.28 -30.91
N GLY A 22 -9.26 -25.91 -31.77
CA GLY A 22 -10.21 -26.96 -31.38
C GLY A 22 -11.37 -26.46 -30.52
N LEU A 23 -11.63 -25.15 -30.50
CA LEU A 23 -12.73 -24.54 -29.76
C LEU A 23 -14.01 -24.53 -30.62
N SER A 24 -15.16 -24.83 -30.01
CA SER A 24 -16.46 -24.84 -30.72
C SER A 24 -16.83 -23.44 -31.26
N HIS A 25 -17.51 -23.38 -32.41
CA HIS A 25 -17.99 -22.14 -33.03
C HIS A 25 -18.74 -21.27 -32.03
N TYR A 26 -18.35 -20.00 -31.89
CA TYR A 26 -19.05 -19.06 -31.02
C TYR A 26 -20.41 -18.72 -31.62
N ASP A 27 -21.47 -19.22 -31.01
CA ASP A 27 -22.83 -18.82 -31.33
C ASP A 27 -23.26 -17.71 -30.34
N PRO A 28 -23.39 -16.46 -30.80
CA PRO A 28 -23.79 -15.35 -29.92
C PRO A 28 -25.23 -15.49 -29.41
N THR A 29 -26.00 -16.46 -29.92
CA THR A 29 -27.37 -16.77 -29.45
C THR A 29 -27.41 -17.88 -28.40
N GLN A 30 -26.29 -18.57 -28.15
CA GLN A 30 -26.23 -19.57 -27.09
C GLN A 30 -26.10 -18.86 -25.74
N ASN A 31 -27.07 -19.14 -24.86
CA ASN A 31 -26.93 -18.81 -23.44
C ASN A 31 -25.64 -19.45 -22.94
N LEU A 32 -24.68 -18.61 -22.55
CA LEU A 32 -23.44 -19.06 -21.91
C LEU A 32 -23.82 -19.96 -20.73
N SER A 33 -23.25 -21.17 -20.69
CA SER A 33 -23.35 -22.03 -19.51
C SER A 33 -22.95 -21.22 -18.28
N PRO A 34 -23.73 -21.26 -17.18
CA PRO A 34 -23.37 -20.54 -15.97
C PRO A 34 -21.93 -20.89 -15.58
N LEU A 35 -21.14 -19.86 -15.25
CA LEU A 35 -19.80 -20.10 -14.72
C LEU A 35 -19.93 -21.00 -13.48
N PRO A 36 -19.09 -22.05 -13.35
CA PRO A 36 -19.13 -22.91 -12.18
C PRO A 36 -18.95 -22.07 -10.92
N ALA A 37 -19.66 -22.45 -9.86
CA ALA A 37 -19.55 -21.75 -8.59
C ALA A 37 -18.08 -21.78 -8.14
N ILE A 38 -17.58 -20.66 -7.59
CA ILE A 38 -16.18 -20.54 -7.13
C ILE A 38 -15.79 -21.73 -6.24
N SER A 39 -16.73 -22.22 -5.42
CA SER A 39 -16.52 -23.40 -4.58
C SER A 39 -16.27 -24.70 -5.34
N GLU A 40 -16.91 -24.92 -6.49
CA GLU A 40 -16.74 -26.13 -7.31
C GLU A 40 -15.40 -26.11 -8.02
N THR A 41 -15.04 -24.96 -8.61
CA THR A 41 -13.73 -24.75 -9.24
C THR A 41 -12.62 -24.91 -8.22
N VAL A 42 -12.75 -24.31 -7.04
CA VAL A 42 -11.76 -24.46 -5.96
C VAL A 42 -11.72 -25.88 -5.41
N ALA A 43 -12.81 -26.64 -5.47
CA ALA A 43 -12.83 -28.04 -5.09
C ALA A 43 -12.09 -28.97 -6.06
N SER A 44 -12.14 -28.71 -7.36
CA SER A 44 -11.39 -29.50 -8.36
C SER A 44 -9.88 -29.27 -8.31
N PHE A 45 -9.44 -28.06 -7.93
CA PHE A 45 -8.00 -27.72 -7.90
C PHE A 45 -7.24 -28.24 -6.67
N ASP A 46 -7.93 -28.55 -5.56
CA ASP A 46 -7.25 -28.95 -4.32
C ASP A 46 -8.10 -29.93 -3.48
N PRO A 47 -7.90 -31.26 -3.56
CA PRO A 47 -8.67 -32.27 -2.81
C PRO A 47 -8.36 -32.28 -1.29
N SER A 48 -7.97 -31.14 -0.71
CA SER A 48 -7.76 -30.98 0.72
C SER A 48 -9.03 -31.29 1.55
N PRO A 49 -8.90 -31.99 2.68
CA PRO A 49 -9.99 -32.30 3.60
C PRO A 49 -10.82 -31.08 4.05
N PRO A 50 -12.12 -31.24 4.37
CA PRO A 50 -13.02 -30.14 4.71
C PRO A 50 -12.54 -29.24 5.85
N TYR A 51 -11.82 -29.80 6.82
CA TYR A 51 -11.30 -29.07 7.97
C TYR A 51 -10.11 -28.15 7.65
N LEU A 52 -9.50 -28.26 6.47
CA LEU A 52 -8.46 -27.36 5.96
C LEU A 52 -8.99 -26.28 5.01
N ARG A 53 -10.33 -26.17 4.91
CA ARG A 53 -11.01 -25.26 3.99
C ARG A 53 -11.57 -24.08 4.76
N CYS A 54 -11.50 -22.91 4.15
CA CYS A 54 -12.14 -21.71 4.66
C CYS A 54 -13.65 -21.90 4.74
N LYS A 55 -14.25 -21.58 5.90
CA LYS A 55 -15.69 -21.65 6.11
C LYS A 55 -16.50 -20.74 5.18
N ASN A 56 -15.89 -19.65 4.68
CA ASN A 56 -16.55 -18.68 3.82
C ASN A 56 -16.52 -19.04 2.33
N CYS A 57 -15.35 -19.37 1.78
CA CYS A 57 -15.20 -19.60 0.33
C CYS A 57 -14.83 -21.05 -0.04
N LYS A 58 -14.73 -21.95 0.95
CA LYS A 58 -14.23 -23.32 0.77
C LYS A 58 -12.86 -23.41 0.10
N GLY A 59 -12.07 -22.35 0.18
CA GLY A 59 -10.70 -22.27 -0.33
C GLY A 59 -9.66 -22.73 0.66
N ARG A 60 -8.45 -22.98 0.17
CA ARG A 60 -7.30 -23.42 0.98
C ARG A 60 -6.90 -22.35 2.00
N LEU A 61 -6.40 -22.83 3.12
CA LEU A 61 -5.78 -22.09 4.21
C LEU A 61 -4.26 -22.01 4.02
N LEU A 62 -3.62 -20.84 4.20
CA LEU A 62 -2.19 -20.61 3.87
C LEU A 62 -1.22 -21.60 4.57
N ARG A 63 -1.57 -22.05 5.77
CA ARG A 63 -0.82 -22.99 6.62
C ARG A 63 -1.69 -24.14 7.14
N GLY A 64 -2.79 -24.46 6.46
CA GLY A 64 -3.76 -25.45 6.95
C GLY A 64 -4.49 -24.99 8.22
N VAL A 65 -4.77 -25.91 9.16
CA VAL A 65 -5.54 -25.58 10.39
C VAL A 65 -4.89 -24.50 11.28
N GLN A 66 -3.58 -24.30 11.16
CA GLN A 66 -2.82 -23.27 11.88
C GLN A 66 -2.85 -21.91 11.19
N SER A 67 -3.49 -21.81 10.02
CA SER A 67 -3.52 -20.57 9.27
C SER A 67 -4.61 -19.65 9.80
N VAL A 68 -4.21 -18.41 10.04
CA VAL A 68 -5.12 -17.34 10.39
C VAL A 68 -5.89 -16.86 9.16
N LEU A 69 -5.39 -17.04 7.92
CA LEU A 69 -5.95 -16.43 6.71
C LEU A 69 -6.20 -17.43 5.57
N CYS A 70 -7.32 -17.25 4.86
CA CYS A 70 -7.61 -17.98 3.62
C CYS A 70 -6.84 -17.38 2.43
N VAL A 71 -6.27 -18.24 1.58
CA VAL A 71 -5.55 -17.83 0.35
C VAL A 71 -6.45 -17.09 -0.64
N TYR A 72 -7.74 -17.46 -0.69
CA TYR A 72 -8.65 -16.97 -1.72
C TYR A 72 -9.44 -15.73 -1.30
N CYS A 73 -10.09 -15.74 -0.13
CA CYS A 73 -10.92 -14.62 0.30
C CYS A 73 -10.26 -13.68 1.32
N GLY A 74 -9.04 -14.00 1.79
CA GLY A 74 -8.32 -13.19 2.78
C GLY A 74 -8.98 -13.10 4.16
N ARG A 75 -10.12 -13.77 4.38
CA ARG A 75 -10.83 -13.71 5.65
C ARG A 75 -10.10 -14.50 6.72
N PRO A 76 -10.08 -13.99 7.96
CA PRO A 76 -9.52 -14.73 9.06
C PRO A 76 -10.36 -15.97 9.39
N THR A 77 -9.73 -17.02 9.90
CA THR A 77 -10.42 -18.20 10.44
C THR A 77 -10.93 -17.94 11.86
N ASP A 78 -12.03 -18.58 12.25
CA ASP A 78 -12.63 -18.40 13.61
C ASP A 78 -11.71 -18.86 14.76
N ASN A 79 -10.63 -19.57 14.44
CA ASN A 79 -9.54 -19.86 15.38
C ASN A 79 -8.73 -18.59 15.57
N LEU A 80 -9.32 -17.67 16.34
CA LEU A 80 -8.70 -16.46 16.81
C LEU A 80 -7.57 -16.85 17.78
N HIS A 81 -6.41 -17.23 17.23
CA HIS A 81 -5.19 -16.99 17.96
C HIS A 81 -5.09 -15.48 18.11
N ASP A 82 -4.81 -15.00 19.32
CA ASP A 82 -4.48 -13.60 19.57
C ASP A 82 -3.48 -13.22 18.49
N SER A 83 -3.94 -12.41 17.54
CA SER A 83 -3.12 -11.92 16.45
C SER A 83 -1.85 -11.40 17.09
N ILE A 84 -0.67 -11.93 16.71
CA ILE A 84 0.61 -11.56 17.29
C ILE A 84 0.62 -10.04 17.39
N CYS A 85 0.43 -9.50 18.60
CA CYS A 85 0.27 -8.08 18.79
C CYS A 85 1.68 -7.52 18.66
N PHE A 86 2.05 -7.20 17.41
CA PHE A 86 3.38 -6.75 17.09
C PHE A 86 3.71 -5.51 17.92
N LYS A 87 2.68 -4.72 18.25
CA LYS A 87 2.76 -3.50 19.07
C LYS A 87 3.38 -3.69 20.45
N ASP A 88 3.23 -4.87 21.04
CA ASP A 88 3.71 -5.14 22.41
C ASP A 88 5.08 -5.83 22.42
N SER A 89 5.67 -6.10 21.25
CA SER A 89 6.99 -6.71 21.16
C SER A 89 8.11 -5.68 21.36
N LEU A 90 9.17 -6.08 22.07
CA LEU A 90 10.39 -5.26 22.20
C LEU A 90 10.98 -4.89 20.83
N ALA A 91 10.85 -5.78 19.85
CA ALA A 91 11.30 -5.54 18.48
C ALA A 91 10.52 -4.40 17.81
N TYR A 92 9.22 -4.26 18.08
CA TYR A 92 8.41 -3.14 17.58
C TYR A 92 8.78 -1.83 18.26
N GLY A 93 9.00 -1.84 19.57
CA GLY A 93 9.51 -0.67 20.29
C GLY A 93 10.84 -0.18 19.70
N TRP A 94 11.79 -1.09 19.47
CA TRP A 94 13.06 -0.78 18.81
C TRP A 94 12.91 -0.28 17.37
N LEU A 95 11.99 -0.86 16.60
CA LEU A 95 11.71 -0.43 15.23
C LEU A 95 11.12 0.98 15.19
N LEU A 96 10.16 1.26 16.07
CA LEU A 96 9.57 2.58 16.23
C LEU A 96 10.62 3.61 16.65
N GLU A 97 11.47 3.29 17.63
CA GLU A 97 12.57 4.16 18.07
C GLU A 97 13.56 4.45 16.93
N SER A 98 13.91 3.42 16.14
CA SER A 98 14.79 3.56 14.97
C SER A 98 14.21 4.48 13.89
N LEU A 99 12.88 4.52 13.80
CA LEU A 99 12.13 5.36 12.87
C LEU A 99 11.70 6.71 13.47
N GLN A 100 11.95 6.94 14.76
CA GLN A 100 11.44 8.09 15.53
C GLN A 100 9.91 8.20 15.49
N LEU A 101 9.24 7.06 15.62
CA LEU A 101 7.80 6.93 15.70
C LEU A 101 7.43 6.44 17.11
N ASP A 102 6.21 6.70 17.53
CA ASP A 102 5.66 6.31 18.84
C ASP A 102 4.57 5.23 18.73
N GLY A 103 4.22 4.83 17.50
CA GLY A 103 3.17 3.84 17.23
C GLY A 103 1.75 4.39 17.21
N SER A 104 1.59 5.72 17.31
CA SER A 104 0.31 6.45 17.24
C SER A 104 -0.03 6.92 15.82
N GLU A 105 0.90 6.76 14.85
CA GLU A 105 0.71 7.18 13.46
C GLU A 105 -0.49 6.46 12.81
N ILE A 106 -1.39 7.24 12.20
CA ILE A 106 -2.57 6.72 11.51
C ILE A 106 -2.11 6.17 10.15
N VAL A 107 -2.12 4.85 10.01
CA VAL A 107 -1.78 4.18 8.73
C VAL A 107 -3.09 3.73 8.06
N GLY A 108 -3.61 4.57 7.17
CA GLY A 108 -4.80 4.27 6.36
C GLY A 108 -5.24 5.47 5.52
N PRO A 109 -5.98 5.27 4.41
CA PRO A 109 -6.56 6.37 3.67
C PRO A 109 -7.57 7.11 4.54
N LEU A 110 -7.43 8.43 4.60
CA LEU A 110 -8.34 9.34 5.30
C LEU A 110 -9.68 9.36 4.55
N LEU A 111 -10.58 8.44 4.90
CA LEU A 111 -11.98 8.56 4.49
C LEU A 111 -12.62 9.55 5.45
N GLU A 112 -12.67 10.81 5.01
CA GLU A 112 -13.62 11.80 5.51
C GLU A 112 -15.03 11.34 5.14
N GLU A 113 -15.65 10.55 6.01
CA GLU A 113 -17.09 10.36 5.96
C GLU A 113 -17.71 10.69 7.32
N SER A 114 -18.50 11.76 7.29
CA SER A 114 -19.25 12.32 8.40
C SER A 114 -20.23 11.28 8.96
N ILE A 115 -19.99 10.80 10.18
CA ILE A 115 -20.90 9.86 10.85
C ILE A 115 -21.98 10.63 11.60
N LYS A 116 -23.16 10.78 10.97
CA LYS A 116 -24.43 10.88 11.69
C LYS A 116 -24.95 9.48 12.00
N SER A 117 -24.90 9.13 13.28
CA SER A 117 -25.84 8.27 14.02
C SER A 117 -26.35 6.98 13.37
N ILE A 118 -25.68 5.84 13.66
CA ILE A 118 -26.37 4.56 13.90
C ILE A 118 -25.64 3.86 15.07
N GLN A 119 -26.29 3.83 16.24
CA GLN A 119 -25.94 2.91 17.33
C GLN A 119 -26.63 1.56 17.05
N VAL A 120 -25.93 0.44 17.23
CA VAL A 120 -26.23 -0.59 18.26
C VAL A 120 -25.06 -1.61 18.31
N GLY A 121 -24.31 -1.59 19.41
CA GLY A 121 -23.98 -2.79 20.18
C GLY A 121 -22.79 -3.68 19.78
N LYS A 122 -21.55 -3.24 20.03
CA LYS A 122 -20.60 -3.91 20.95
C LYS A 122 -19.36 -3.04 21.16
N LYS A 123 -19.15 -2.69 22.43
CA LYS A 123 -18.14 -1.78 22.96
C LYS A 123 -16.79 -2.50 23.03
N LEU A 124 -15.80 -2.04 22.28
CA LEU A 124 -14.40 -2.15 22.69
C LEU A 124 -13.68 -0.85 22.31
N SER A 125 -13.71 0.07 23.26
CA SER A 125 -12.97 1.33 23.22
C SER A 125 -11.61 1.09 23.83
N THR A 126 -10.55 1.27 23.06
CA THR A 126 -9.24 1.66 23.59
C THR A 126 -8.89 3.01 23.00
N LYS A 127 -9.61 4.04 23.48
CA LYS A 127 -9.20 5.44 23.41
C LYS A 127 -8.12 5.64 24.47
N CYS A 128 -6.89 5.95 24.06
CA CYS A 128 -5.87 6.52 24.93
C CYS A 128 -5.62 7.96 24.47
N GLU A 129 -6.19 8.91 25.20
CA GLU A 129 -5.73 10.30 25.18
C GLU A 129 -4.58 10.42 26.18
N LEU A 130 -3.51 11.10 25.78
CA LEU A 130 -2.60 11.75 26.72
C LEU A 130 -2.58 13.24 26.34
N GLN A 131 -3.12 14.06 27.23
CA GLN A 131 -2.91 15.50 27.22
C GLN A 131 -1.55 15.76 27.86
N GLU A 132 -0.68 16.53 27.19
CA GLU A 132 0.20 17.48 27.88
C GLU A 132 0.38 18.74 27.02
N THR A 133 0.50 19.85 27.74
CA THR A 133 0.21 21.23 27.35
C THR A 133 1.48 22.08 27.17
N ASN A 134 1.38 23.09 26.29
CA ASN A 134 2.14 24.37 26.25
C ASN A 134 3.64 24.26 25.87
N SER A 135 4.30 25.19 25.14
CA SER A 135 3.97 26.55 24.70
C SER A 135 4.90 26.92 23.52
N GLU A 136 4.32 27.63 22.55
CA GLU A 136 4.85 28.69 21.67
C GLU A 136 6.36 28.79 21.34
N ASP A 137 6.68 28.78 20.03
CA ASP A 137 7.62 29.77 19.49
C ASP A 137 7.34 30.11 18.02
N ASN A 138 7.31 31.42 17.74
CA ASN A 138 6.85 32.05 16.51
C ASN A 138 7.91 32.01 15.39
N ASN A 139 7.71 31.11 14.44
CA ASN A 139 8.06 31.35 13.04
C ASN A 139 7.25 30.35 12.21
N LYS A 140 6.44 30.79 11.25
CA LYS A 140 5.65 29.92 10.37
C LYS A 140 6.55 29.09 9.42
N LYS A 141 7.47 28.31 9.96
CA LYS A 141 7.96 27.11 9.29
C LYS A 141 6.90 26.06 9.55
N LYS A 142 6.13 25.71 8.51
CA LYS A 142 5.25 24.53 8.55
C LYS A 142 6.08 23.38 9.11
N LYS A 143 5.65 22.82 10.25
CA LYS A 143 6.37 21.75 10.95
C LYS A 143 6.50 20.59 9.98
N LEU A 144 7.73 20.33 9.54
CA LEU A 144 8.03 19.27 8.57
C LEU A 144 7.97 17.92 9.28
N GLU A 145 6.97 17.10 8.98
CA GLU A 145 6.82 15.77 9.58
C GLU A 145 7.22 14.67 8.59
N VAL A 146 7.45 13.46 9.10
CA VAL A 146 7.65 12.29 8.24
C VAL A 146 6.42 12.14 7.35
N GLY A 147 6.62 11.86 6.06
CA GLY A 147 5.55 11.82 5.07
C GLY A 147 5.14 13.17 4.47
N SER A 148 5.65 14.30 4.95
CA SER A 148 5.36 15.61 4.35
C SER A 148 5.94 15.73 2.93
N PRO A 149 5.20 16.29 1.96
CA PRO A 149 5.73 16.62 0.66
C PRO A 149 6.64 17.86 0.76
N ILE A 150 7.78 17.81 0.09
CA ILE A 150 8.78 18.87 0.10
C ILE A 150 9.27 19.18 -1.31
N VAL A 151 9.74 20.41 -1.49
CA VAL A 151 10.36 20.87 -2.74
C VAL A 151 11.77 21.35 -2.47
N PHE A 152 12.68 20.98 -3.37
CA PHE A 152 14.07 21.43 -3.33
C PHE A 152 14.20 22.89 -3.76
N ILE A 153 14.79 23.72 -2.91
CA ILE A 153 15.10 25.13 -3.25
C ILE A 153 16.51 25.30 -3.83
N ALA A 154 17.44 24.42 -3.49
CA ALA A 154 18.81 24.49 -3.96
C ALA A 154 19.39 23.08 -4.11
N ALA A 155 20.24 22.89 -5.13
CA ALA A 155 20.95 21.64 -5.32
C ALA A 155 22.10 21.51 -4.30
N PRO A 156 22.10 20.49 -3.42
CA PRO A 156 23.24 20.23 -2.55
C PRO A 156 24.48 19.83 -3.36
N LYS A 157 25.68 20.27 -2.94
CA LYS A 157 26.95 19.95 -3.62
C LYS A 157 27.33 18.47 -3.51
N ALA A 158 27.00 17.84 -2.39
CA ALA A 158 27.22 16.41 -2.14
C ALA A 158 26.00 15.82 -1.43
N ILE A 159 25.65 14.58 -1.78
CA ILE A 159 24.52 13.84 -1.23
C ILE A 159 24.97 12.45 -0.79
N LYS A 160 24.37 11.92 0.27
CA LYS A 160 24.62 10.53 0.69
C LYS A 160 23.45 9.66 0.25
N THR A 161 23.76 8.49 -0.29
CA THR A 161 22.72 7.50 -0.63
C THR A 161 22.28 6.79 0.64
N ALA A 162 20.97 6.63 0.85
CA ALA A 162 20.41 5.89 1.99
C ALA A 162 20.33 4.37 1.72
N THR A 163 21.39 3.82 1.13
CA THR A 163 21.62 2.37 0.96
C THR A 163 22.36 1.80 2.16
N ALA A 164 22.36 0.47 2.35
CA ALA A 164 22.96 -0.22 3.50
C ALA A 164 24.42 0.20 3.79
N ILE A 165 25.18 0.58 2.76
CA ILE A 165 26.46 1.28 2.88
C ILE A 165 26.28 2.71 2.34
N PRO A 166 26.27 3.74 3.21
CA PRO A 166 26.11 5.12 2.78
C PRO A 166 27.38 5.64 2.11
N CYS A 167 27.33 5.85 0.79
CA CYS A 167 28.41 6.52 0.06
C CYS A 167 28.06 7.98 -0.18
N LEU A 168 28.97 8.88 0.22
CA LEU A 168 28.92 10.29 -0.15
C LEU A 168 29.28 10.42 -1.63
N ARG A 169 28.39 11.03 -2.42
CA ARG A 169 28.62 11.29 -3.84
C ARG A 169 28.43 12.76 -4.12
N VAL A 170 29.24 13.29 -5.04
CA VAL A 170 29.00 14.63 -5.58
C VAL A 170 27.69 14.59 -6.34
N ASN A 171 26.87 15.63 -6.16
CA ASN A 171 25.60 15.72 -6.85
C ASN A 171 25.83 16.06 -8.33
N THR A 172 25.89 15.04 -9.18
CA THR A 172 26.00 15.17 -10.64
C THR A 172 24.61 15.35 -11.28
N GLY A 173 23.83 16.29 -10.76
CA GLY A 173 22.46 16.56 -11.22
C GLY A 173 21.42 15.51 -10.82
N LEU A 174 21.70 14.71 -9.78
CA LEU A 174 20.77 13.74 -9.19
C LEU A 174 19.61 14.42 -8.44
N VAL A 175 19.89 15.59 -7.86
CA VAL A 175 18.88 16.44 -7.21
C VAL A 175 19.01 17.84 -7.77
N LYS A 176 17.94 18.35 -8.35
CA LYS A 176 17.83 19.68 -8.95
C LYS A 176 16.91 20.57 -8.09
N PRO A 177 17.10 21.90 -8.12
CA PRO A 177 16.11 22.80 -7.54
C PRO A 177 14.78 22.63 -8.28
N GLY A 178 13.68 22.57 -7.55
CA GLY A 178 12.34 22.29 -8.05
C GLY A 178 11.93 20.82 -7.99
N ASP A 179 12.86 19.89 -7.73
CA ASP A 179 12.49 18.49 -7.54
C ASP A 179 11.59 18.33 -6.31
N VAL A 180 10.58 17.48 -6.43
CA VAL A 180 9.63 17.17 -5.36
C VAL A 180 10.01 15.84 -4.73
N GLY A 181 10.05 15.80 -3.41
CA GLY A 181 10.36 14.61 -2.64
C GLY A 181 9.44 14.44 -1.44
N ARG A 182 9.61 13.32 -0.73
CA ARG A 182 8.87 13.03 0.49
C ARG A 182 9.82 12.69 1.63
N ILE A 183 9.55 13.20 2.82
CA ILE A 183 10.36 12.89 4.01
C ILE A 183 10.08 11.44 4.44
N VAL A 184 11.14 10.64 4.58
CA VAL A 184 11.10 9.24 5.04
C VAL A 184 11.43 9.14 6.52
N SER A 185 12.45 9.87 6.98
CA SER A 185 12.82 9.90 8.40
C SER A 185 13.66 11.13 8.72
N ARG A 186 13.63 11.55 9.99
CA ARG A 186 14.53 12.56 10.54
C ARG A 186 15.82 11.90 11.00
N LYS A 187 16.95 12.58 10.83
CA LYS A 187 18.26 12.19 11.33
C LYS A 187 18.81 13.33 12.21
N PRO A 188 19.72 13.04 13.15
CA PRO A 188 20.34 14.07 13.96
C PRO A 188 21.05 15.12 13.09
N LYS A 189 21.23 16.33 13.63
CA LYS A 189 21.88 17.47 12.97
C LYS A 189 21.13 18.03 11.75
N ASP A 190 19.79 18.04 11.80
CA ASP A 190 18.93 18.58 10.72
C ASP A 190 19.20 17.93 9.36
N VAL A 191 19.55 16.64 9.38
CA VAL A 191 19.69 15.80 8.19
C VAL A 191 18.41 14.98 8.05
N TRP A 192 17.95 14.81 6.82
CA TRP A 192 16.67 14.17 6.54
C TRP A 192 16.84 13.11 5.46
N ALA A 193 16.22 11.96 5.65
CA ALA A 193 16.10 10.97 4.58
C ALA A 193 14.92 11.38 3.69
N VAL A 194 15.21 11.74 2.46
CA VAL A 194 14.22 12.18 1.47
C VAL A 194 14.13 11.15 0.36
N ARG A 195 12.90 10.71 0.05
CA ARG A 195 12.60 9.85 -1.09
C ARG A 195 12.28 10.72 -2.31
N LEU A 196 13.09 10.57 -3.33
CA LEU A 196 12.91 11.10 -4.68
C LEU A 196 12.52 9.94 -5.62
N ASN A 197 12.18 10.28 -6.86
CA ASN A 197 11.93 9.30 -7.93
C ASN A 197 13.18 8.42 -8.22
N ILE A 198 14.38 8.98 -8.10
CA ILE A 198 15.65 8.29 -8.39
C ILE A 198 16.12 7.42 -7.20
N GLY A 199 15.66 7.71 -5.98
CA GLY A 199 16.05 6.95 -4.79
C GLY A 199 15.89 7.73 -3.49
N THR A 200 16.45 7.18 -2.41
CA THR A 200 16.44 7.79 -1.08
C THR A 200 17.81 8.37 -0.75
N TYR A 201 17.83 9.63 -0.30
CA TYR A 201 19.05 10.38 -0.06
C TYR A 201 19.00 11.09 1.28
N LEU A 202 20.16 11.24 1.93
CA LEU A 202 20.29 12.07 3.13
C LEU A 202 20.65 13.49 2.73
N ILE A 203 19.82 14.43 3.16
CA ILE A 203 19.82 15.82 2.70
C ILE A 203 19.62 16.75 3.89
N ASP A 204 20.39 17.82 3.97
CA ASP A 204 20.25 18.82 5.03
C ASP A 204 18.95 19.64 4.85
N GLY A 205 18.29 19.99 5.96
CA GLY A 205 17.05 20.76 5.98
C GLY A 205 17.12 22.13 5.28
N LYS A 206 18.32 22.67 5.04
CA LYS A 206 18.55 23.93 4.33
C LYS A 206 18.29 23.89 2.82
N TYR A 207 18.23 22.69 2.21
CA TYR A 207 18.10 22.54 0.75
C TYR A 207 16.66 22.37 0.25
N PHE A 208 15.69 22.25 1.16
CA PHE A 208 14.29 22.01 0.80
C PHE A 208 13.33 22.76 1.73
N LYS A 209 12.08 22.89 1.30
CA LYS A 209 10.99 23.53 2.03
C LYS A 209 9.74 22.66 1.93
N ALA A 210 8.79 22.87 2.85
CA ALA A 210 7.46 22.27 2.71
C ALA A 210 6.84 22.70 1.38
N LEU A 211 6.23 21.76 0.66
CA LEU A 211 5.49 22.10 -0.55
C LEU A 211 4.21 22.82 -0.14
N GLU A 212 4.06 24.07 -0.56
CA GLU A 212 2.84 24.85 -0.37
C GLU A 212 2.02 24.70 -1.65
N PHE A 213 0.78 24.24 -1.50
CA PHE A 213 -0.21 24.31 -2.56
C PHE A 213 -0.99 25.60 -2.29
N ASP A 214 -0.79 26.60 -3.14
CA ASP A 214 -1.73 27.73 -3.22
C ASP A 214 -2.94 27.21 -3.99
N GLU A 215 -4.10 27.15 -3.32
CA GLU A 215 -5.40 26.77 -3.93
C GLU A 215 -5.85 27.80 -4.98
#